data_AF-A0A022QXJ9-F1
#
_entry.id   AF-A0A022QXJ9-F1
#
_cell.length_a   1.000
_cell.length_b   1.000
_cell.length_c   1.000
_cell.angle_alpha   90.00
_cell.angle_beta   90.00
_cell.angle_gamma   90.00
#
_symmetry.space_group_name_H-M   'P 1'
#
loop_
_entity.id
_entity.type
_entity.pdbx_description
1 polymer ?
#
loop_
_entity_poly.entity_id
_entity_poly.type
_entity_poly.pdbx_seq_one_letter_code
_entity_poly.pdbx_strand_id
1 'polypeptide(L)' 'MSSIADEELRRRKLEEALEIKSLRRIISAYLNYPEAAEEDIVRNERCFRRLPHAHKALLSHLPLKFQKYRW' A
#
# COMPACT_ATOMS: atom_id res chain seq x y z
N MET A 1 -25.79 28.20 -27.30
CA MET A 1 -25.40 26.80 -27.55
C MET A 1 -23.88 26.55 -27.41
N SER A 2 -22.99 27.53 -27.67
CA SER A 2 -21.52 27.38 -27.50
C SER A 2 -21.05 27.12 -26.06
N SER A 3 -21.65 27.80 -25.06
CA SER A 3 -21.18 27.75 -23.66
C SER A 3 -21.22 26.37 -23.00
N ILE A 4 -22.21 25.54 -23.35
CA ILE A 4 -22.41 24.21 -22.74
C ILE A 4 -21.33 23.23 -23.24
N ALA A 5 -20.99 23.30 -24.52
CA ALA A 5 -19.93 22.46 -25.11
C ALA A 5 -18.55 22.81 -24.54
N ASP A 6 -18.29 24.09 -24.26
CA ASP A 6 -17.05 24.55 -23.64
C ASP A 6 -16.92 24.09 -22.18
N GLU A 7 -18.02 24.12 -21.42
CA GLU A 7 -18.07 23.59 -20.05
C GLU A 7 -17.88 22.08 -20.02
N GLU A 8 -18.50 21.35 -20.93
CA GLU A 8 -18.36 19.91 -21.03
C GLU A 8 -16.93 19.50 -21.41
N LEU A 9 -16.30 20.23 -22.34
CA LEU A 9 -14.90 20.02 -22.70
C LEU A 9 -13.96 20.29 -21.51
N ARG A 10 -14.20 21.35 -20.73
CA ARG A 10 -13.42 21.65 -19.52
C ARG A 10 -13.57 20.54 -18.48
N ARG A 11 -14.80 20.04 -18.28
CA ARG A 11 -15.08 18.95 -17.36
C ARG A 11 -14.34 17.67 -17.77
N ARG A 12 -14.39 17.28 -19.04
CA ARG A 12 -13.67 16.10 -19.55
C ARG A 12 -12.16 16.19 -19.33
N LYS A 13 -11.58 17.37 -19.59
CA LYS A 13 -10.14 17.60 -19.32
C LYS A 13 -9.79 17.48 -17.84
N LEU A 14 -10.68 17.93 -16.95
CA LEU A 14 -10.49 17.78 -15.50
C LEU A 14 -10.58 16.31 -15.06
N GLU A 15 -11.56 15.57 -15.58
CA GLU A 15 -11.73 14.14 -15.33
C GLU A 15 -10.49 13.36 -15.82
N GLU A 16 -10.03 13.61 -17.04
CA GLU A 16 -8.81 13.00 -17.60
C GLU A 16 -7.56 13.31 -16.75
N ALA A 17 -7.40 14.55 -16.28
CA ALA A 17 -6.28 14.91 -15.41
C ALA A 17 -6.33 14.16 -14.06
N LEU A 18 -7.53 13.95 -13.51
CA LEU A 18 -7.74 13.18 -12.28
C LEU A 18 -7.48 11.68 -12.50
N GLU A 19 -7.85 11.13 -13.65
CA GLU A 19 -7.55 9.75 -14.06
C GLU A 19 -6.04 9.53 -14.21
N ILE A 20 -5.33 10.43 -14.90
CA ILE A 20 -3.86 10.36 -15.01
C ILE A 20 -3.23 10.40 -13.62
N LYS A 21 -3.73 11.26 -12.72
CA LYS A 21 -3.25 11.36 -11.35
C LYS A 21 -3.52 10.07 -10.56
N SER A 22 -4.70 9.46 -10.70
CA SER A 22 -5.05 8.22 -10.00
C SER A 22 -4.23 7.04 -10.51
N LEU A 23 -4.08 6.91 -11.83
CA LEU A 23 -3.25 5.88 -12.47
C LEU A 23 -1.79 5.97 -12.00
N ARG A 24 -1.22 7.18 -11.97
CA ARG A 24 0.14 7.37 -11.43
C ARG A 24 0.26 6.91 -9.99
N ARG A 25 -0.72 7.21 -9.13
CA ARG A 25 -0.73 6.75 -7.74
C ARG A 25 -0.80 5.23 -7.63
N ILE A 26 -1.64 4.59 -8.44
CA ILE A 26 -1.78 3.13 -8.47
C ILE A 26 -0.46 2.50 -8.91
N ILE A 27 0.11 2.96 -10.03
CA ILE A 27 1.40 2.44 -10.53
C ILE A 27 2.49 2.60 -9.48
N SER A 28 2.62 3.78 -8.86
CA SER A 28 3.58 4.00 -7.77
C SER A 28 3.36 3.05 -6.59
N ALA A 29 2.11 2.76 -6.21
CA ALA A 29 1.82 1.82 -5.13
C ALA A 29 2.28 0.39 -5.47
N TYR A 30 2.09 -0.07 -6.71
CA TYR A 30 2.59 -1.37 -7.16
C TYR A 30 4.12 -1.42 -7.16
N LEU A 31 4.78 -0.37 -7.66
CA LEU A 31 6.24 -0.29 -7.69
C LEU A 31 6.83 -0.27 -6.27
N ASN A 32 6.17 0.40 -5.33
CA ASN A 32 6.62 0.54 -3.94
C ASN A 32 6.12 -0.59 -3.03
N TYR A 33 5.33 -1.54 -3.55
CA TYR A 33 4.75 -2.62 -2.75
C TYR A 33 5.79 -3.45 -2.00
N PRO A 34 6.93 -3.86 -2.60
CA PRO A 34 7.93 -4.66 -1.88
C PRO A 34 8.49 -3.98 -0.63
N GLU A 35 8.77 -2.68 -0.71
CA GLU A 35 9.27 -1.89 0.43
C GLU A 35 8.20 -1.76 1.51
N ALA A 36 6.97 -1.41 1.13
CA ALA A 36 5.86 -1.29 2.07
C ALA A 36 5.53 -2.63 2.77
N ALA A 37 5.60 -3.74 2.03
CA ALA A 37 5.40 -5.08 2.58
C ALA A 37 6.50 -5.46 3.59
N GLU A 38 7.76 -5.12 3.31
CA GLU A 38 8.87 -5.35 4.23
C GLU A 38 8.72 -4.53 5.53
N GLU A 39 8.35 -3.25 5.42
CA GLU A 39 8.10 -2.40 6.59
C GLU A 39 7.03 -2.99 7.53
N ASP A 40 5.98 -3.56 6.96
CA ASP A 40 4.92 -4.23 7.72
C ASP A 40 5.42 -5.49 8.45
N ILE A 41 6.27 -6.30 7.80
CA ILE A 41 6.89 -7.46 8.44
C ILE A 41 7.81 -7.01 9.58
N VAL A 42 8.67 -6.01 9.34
CA VAL A 42 9.59 -5.45 10.34
C VAL A 42 8.83 -4.89 11.54
N ARG A 43 7.69 -4.23 11.32
CA ARG A 43 6.82 -3.74 12.38
C ARG A 43 6.30 -4.89 13.23
N ASN A 44 5.81 -5.96 12.61
CA ASN A 44 5.32 -7.14 13.31
C ASN A 44 6.42 -7.86 14.10
N GLU A 45 7.61 -7.99 13.54
CA GLU A 45 8.79 -8.55 14.22
C GLU A 45 9.18 -7.72 15.46
N ARG A 46 9.11 -6.38 15.35
CA ARG A 46 9.35 -5.49 16.48
C ARG A 46 8.32 -5.70 17.59
N CYS A 47 7.04 -5.84 17.24
CA CYS A 47 5.98 -6.14 18.20
C CYS A 47 6.20 -7.50 18.86
N PHE A 48 6.52 -8.54 18.10
CA PHE A 48 6.83 -9.87 18.61
C PHE A 48 8.01 -9.83 19.60
N ARG A 49 9.08 -9.09 19.28
CA ARG A 49 10.24 -8.94 20.17
C ARG A 49 9.89 -8.32 21.51
N ARG A 50 8.88 -7.46 21.58
CA ARG A 50 8.43 -6.81 22.83
C ARG A 50 7.58 -7.72 23.71
N LEU A 51 7.09 -8.86 23.21
CA LEU A 51 6.24 -9.76 23.98
C LEU A 51 7.00 -10.44 25.13
N PRO A 52 6.32 -10.71 26.27
CA PRO A 52 6.85 -11.58 27.32
C PRO A 52 7.17 -12.99 26.81
N HIS A 53 8.10 -13.67 27.47
CA HIS A 53 8.55 -15.00 27.05
C HIS A 53 7.40 -16.02 26.98
N ALA A 54 6.47 -16.00 27.95
CA ALA A 54 5.30 -16.88 27.95
C ALA A 54 4.43 -16.71 26.70
N HIS A 55 4.23 -15.48 26.23
CA HIS A 55 3.44 -15.22 25.02
C HIS A 55 4.20 -15.58 23.74
N LYS A 56 5.52 -15.40 23.73
CA LYS A 56 6.37 -15.83 22.61
C LYS A 56 6.33 -17.35 22.43
N ALA A 57 6.27 -18.11 23.52
CA ALA A 57 6.16 -19.57 23.47
C ALA A 57 4.89 -20.03 22.73
N LEU A 58 3.75 -19.36 22.97
CA LEU A 58 2.49 -19.61 22.26
C LEU A 58 2.57 -19.25 20.76
N LEU A 59 3.44 -18.30 20.41
CA LEU A 59 3.59 -17.75 19.07
C LEU A 59 4.94 -18.14 18.41
N SER A 60 5.49 -19.29 18.78
CA SER A 60 6.82 -19.75 18.36
C SER A 60 6.99 -19.92 16.84
N HIS A 61 5.89 -20.06 16.11
CA HIS A 61 5.86 -20.19 14.65
C HIS A 61 5.99 -18.85 13.90
N LEU A 62 5.77 -17.71 14.57
CA LEU A 62 5.77 -16.40 13.91
C LEU A 62 7.10 -16.01 13.25
N PRO A 63 8.28 -16.25 13.85
CA PRO A 63 9.55 -15.97 13.17
C PRO A 63 9.68 -16.65 11.81
N LEU A 64 9.31 -17.93 11.72
CA LEU A 64 9.32 -18.67 10.45
C LEU A 64 8.28 -18.12 9.47
N LYS A 65 7.11 -17.71 9.97
CA LYS A 65 6.06 -17.07 9.16
C LYS A 65 6.56 -15.75 8.55
N PHE A 66 7.28 -14.92 9.31
CA PHE A 66 7.86 -13.67 8.80
C PHE A 66 8.92 -13.92 7.73
N GLN A 67 9.73 -14.98 7.86
CA GLN A 67 10.68 -15.38 6.81
C GLN A 67 9.96 -15.79 5.52
N LYS A 68 8.91 -16.61 5.62
CA LYS A 68 8.09 -17.04 4.47
C LYS A 68 7.34 -15.91 3.76
N TYR A 69 7.15 -14.77 4.42
CA TYR A 69 6.54 -13.61 3.77
C TYR A 69 7.52 -12.82 2.91
N ARG A 70 8.82 -13.04 3.08
CA ARG A 70 9.86 -12.38 2.27
C ARG A 70 10.26 -13.20 1.04
N TRP A 71 10.06 -14.53 1.07
CA TRP A 71 10.52 -15.48 0.05
C TRP A 71 9.56 -16.66 -0.09
#